data_AF-A0A2W5E420-F1
#
_entry.id   AF-A0A2W5E420-F1
#
_cell.length_a   1.000
_cell.length_b   1.000
_cell.length_c   1.000
_cell.angle_alpha   90.00
_cell.angle_beta   90.00
_cell.angle_gamma   90.00
#
_symmetry.space_group_name_H-M   'P 1'
#
loop_
_entity.id
_entity.type
_entity.pdbx_description
1 polymer ?
#
loop_
_entity_poly.entity_id
_entity_poly.type
_entity_poly.pdbx_seq_one_letter_code
_entity_poly.pdbx_strand_id
1 'polypeptide(L)'
;MSESSIVRRIERVRHEIHRRETEVVGVERLGASFVSVRVRAESLKQFVSLSFDDHVKLMLPDGAGGWLMRDYTPRSFDTARGELVIEFALHGSGPFSDWARQAQPGQTLVVAGPRGSMIVPLDYDWHLLVGDDSAWPAIQRRLEELPADARAEVLLLCAEPVTLPQRVPAGLGFSRVSDGDALLQALRTRPWPAGEGFVWCAGEARLMTAARELLLGEKRHPKEAMKVAAYWKPGAADFHERLEG
;
A
#
# COMPACT_ATOMS: atom_id res chain seq x y z
N MET A 1 -23.80 -29.47 10.05
CA MET A 1 -23.46 -28.14 9.53
C MET A 1 -21.96 -28.05 9.58
N SER A 2 -21.27 -28.16 8.44
CA SER A 2 -19.81 -28.23 8.40
C SER A 2 -19.24 -26.86 8.74
N GLU A 3 -18.39 -26.80 9.77
CA GLU A 3 -17.43 -25.71 9.91
C GLU A 3 -16.59 -25.67 8.63
N SER A 4 -16.86 -24.69 7.77
CA SER A 4 -15.95 -24.35 6.68
C SER A 4 -14.72 -23.75 7.33
N SER A 5 -13.71 -24.59 7.60
CA SER A 5 -12.39 -24.11 7.97
C SER A 5 -11.87 -23.31 6.77
N ILE A 6 -11.92 -21.98 6.84
CA ILE A 6 -11.29 -21.13 5.83
C ILE A 6 -9.79 -21.47 5.88
N VAL A 7 -9.34 -22.22 4.87
CA VAL A 7 -7.93 -22.57 4.75
C VAL A 7 -7.16 -21.26 4.57
N ARG A 8 -6.05 -21.12 5.29
CA ARG A 8 -5.18 -19.96 5.12
C ARG A 8 -4.52 -20.03 3.74
N ARG A 9 -5.14 -19.36 2.75
CA ARG A 9 -4.69 -19.34 1.34
C ARG A 9 -3.54 -18.35 1.09
N ILE A 10 -3.22 -17.52 2.08
CA ILE A 10 -2.16 -16.50 1.98
C ILE A 10 -0.79 -17.15 2.20
N GLU A 11 0.08 -17.06 1.20
CA GLU A 11 1.46 -17.53 1.25
C GLU A 11 2.41 -16.43 1.75
N ARG A 12 3.45 -16.81 2.50
CA ARG A 12 4.50 -15.87 2.92
C ARG A 12 5.85 -16.30 2.38
N VAL A 13 6.50 -15.40 1.65
CA VAL A 13 7.83 -15.60 1.08
C VAL A 13 8.79 -14.63 1.74
N ARG A 14 10.01 -15.08 2.05
CA ARG A 14 11.11 -14.23 2.52
C ARG A 14 12.07 -13.98 1.38
N HIS A 15 12.55 -12.73 1.29
CA HIS A 15 13.52 -12.31 0.30
C HIS A 15 14.84 -11.95 0.99
N GLU A 16 15.94 -12.10 0.26
CA GLU A 16 17.21 -11.51 0.67
C GLU A 16 17.11 -9.99 0.65
N ILE A 17 17.55 -9.33 1.73
CA ILE A 17 17.52 -7.88 1.81
C ILE A 17 18.78 -7.33 1.15
N HIS A 18 18.59 -6.74 -0.02
CA HIS A 18 19.63 -5.91 -0.64
C HIS A 18 19.38 -4.44 -0.30
N ARG A 19 20.44 -3.74 0.08
CA ARG A 19 20.49 -2.29 0.17
C ARG A 19 21.05 -1.75 -1.14
N ARG A 20 20.27 -0.91 -1.82
CA ARG A 20 20.58 -0.40 -3.16
C ARG A 20 20.72 1.11 -3.07
N GLU A 21 21.88 1.62 -3.42
CA GLU A 21 22.01 3.04 -3.73
C GLU A 21 21.43 3.27 -5.12
N THR A 22 20.49 4.20 -5.24
CA THR A 22 19.75 4.45 -6.47
C THR A 22 19.80 5.94 -6.81
N GLU A 23 19.74 6.25 -8.09
CA GLU A 23 19.67 7.62 -8.60
C GLU A 23 18.25 7.91 -9.10
N VAL A 24 17.71 9.08 -8.79
CA VAL A 24 16.47 9.58 -9.37
C VAL A 24 16.68 9.83 -10.87
N VAL A 25 15.89 9.17 -11.71
CA VAL A 25 15.93 9.31 -13.17
C VAL A 25 14.67 9.95 -13.75
N GLY A 26 13.63 10.14 -12.93
CA GLY A 26 12.40 10.79 -13.34
C GLY A 26 11.56 11.20 -12.15
N VAL A 27 10.84 12.32 -12.28
CA VAL A 27 9.93 12.85 -11.26
C VAL A 27 8.67 13.34 -11.97
N GLU A 28 7.51 12.93 -11.48
CA GLU A 28 6.21 13.34 -11.98
C GLU A 28 5.33 13.81 -10.81
N ARG A 29 4.64 14.94 -10.99
CA ARG A 29 3.72 15.49 -9.98
C ARG A 29 2.30 15.03 -10.31
N LEU A 30 1.76 14.15 -9.49
CA LEU A 30 0.43 13.54 -9.67
C LEU A 30 -0.62 14.38 -8.91
N GLY A 31 -0.70 15.66 -9.25
CA GLY A 31 -1.52 16.63 -8.53
C GLY A 31 -0.86 17.17 -7.25
N ALA A 32 -1.67 17.71 -6.34
CA ALA A 32 -1.19 18.35 -5.11
C ALA A 32 -0.75 17.34 -4.04
N SER A 33 -1.34 16.13 -4.06
CA SER A 33 -1.18 15.15 -2.99
C SER A 33 -0.12 14.09 -3.26
N PHE A 34 0.40 13.97 -4.48
CA PHE A 34 1.32 12.89 -4.83
C PHE A 34 2.49 13.32 -5.72
N VAL A 35 3.62 12.66 -5.48
CA VAL A 35 4.80 12.70 -6.36
C VAL A 35 5.18 11.27 -6.70
N SER A 36 5.30 10.98 -7.99
CA SER A 36 5.93 9.75 -8.46
C SER A 36 7.41 10.02 -8.73
N VAL A 37 8.27 9.22 -8.09
CA VAL A 37 9.73 9.28 -8.27
C VAL A 37 10.19 7.95 -8.83
N ARG A 38 10.87 8.01 -9.98
CA ARG A 38 11.52 6.87 -10.59
C ARG A 38 13.00 6.89 -10.26
N VAL A 39 13.49 5.81 -9.68
CA VAL A 39 14.89 5.61 -9.38
C VAL A 39 15.47 4.47 -10.20
N ARG A 40 16.79 4.50 -10.44
CA ARG A 40 17.52 3.49 -11.20
C ARG A 40 18.78 3.04 -10.47
N ALA A 41 19.10 1.75 -10.59
CA ALA A 41 20.38 1.16 -10.22
C ALA A 41 20.57 -0.19 -10.93
N GLU A 42 21.81 -0.58 -11.21
CA GLU A 42 22.10 -1.92 -11.76
C GLU A 42 21.63 -3.04 -10.81
N SER A 43 21.71 -2.81 -9.50
CA SER A 43 21.22 -3.74 -8.47
C SER A 43 19.70 -3.90 -8.42
N LEU A 44 18.93 -3.02 -9.09
CA LEU A 44 17.48 -3.18 -9.24
C LEU A 44 17.11 -4.18 -10.35
N LYS A 45 18.06 -4.64 -11.17
CA LYS A 45 17.79 -5.73 -12.12
C LYS A 45 17.45 -7.06 -11.45
N GLN A 46 17.81 -7.20 -10.17
CA GLN A 46 17.49 -8.36 -9.33
C GLN A 46 16.37 -8.04 -8.33
N PHE A 47 15.62 -6.94 -8.54
CA PHE A 47 14.53 -6.56 -7.64
C PHE A 47 13.37 -7.56 -7.74
N VAL A 48 12.84 -7.96 -6.58
CA VAL A 48 11.71 -8.88 -6.48
C VAL A 48 10.67 -8.25 -5.56
N SER A 49 9.42 -8.24 -6.01
CA SER A 49 8.24 -7.95 -5.19
C SER A 49 7.11 -8.82 -5.71
N LEU A 50 6.59 -9.70 -4.84
CA LEU A 50 5.59 -10.72 -5.21
C LEU A 50 4.17 -10.37 -4.72
N SER A 51 4.02 -9.32 -3.91
CA SER A 51 2.72 -8.87 -3.42
C SER A 51 2.56 -7.36 -3.62
N PHE A 52 1.32 -6.94 -3.92
CA PHE A 52 0.92 -5.54 -3.98
C PHE A 52 1.21 -4.74 -2.70
N ASP A 53 1.24 -5.42 -1.55
CA ASP A 53 1.42 -4.82 -0.23
C ASP A 53 2.84 -4.98 0.34
N ASP A 54 3.79 -5.39 -0.52
CA ASP A 54 5.21 -5.34 -0.21
C ASP A 54 5.63 -3.90 0.08
N HIS A 55 6.63 -3.75 0.93
CA HIS A 55 7.26 -2.46 1.22
C HIS A 55 8.78 -2.56 1.13
N VAL A 56 9.37 -1.49 0.64
CA VAL A 56 10.81 -1.22 0.71
C VAL A 56 11.05 -0.17 1.77
N LYS A 57 12.21 -0.25 2.42
CA LYS A 57 12.67 0.79 3.33
C LYS A 57 13.51 1.79 2.55
N LEU A 58 12.98 3.00 2.39
CA LEU A 58 13.72 4.12 1.86
C LEU A 58 14.61 4.72 2.95
N MET A 59 15.81 5.14 2.60
CA MET A 59 16.76 5.72 3.56
C MET A 59 17.32 7.05 3.02
N LEU A 60 17.25 8.09 3.85
CA LEU A 60 17.84 9.41 3.63
C LEU A 60 18.89 9.69 4.73
N PRO A 61 19.99 10.39 4.42
CA PRO A 61 20.92 10.83 5.47
C PRO A 61 20.24 11.76 6.47
N ASP A 62 20.54 11.63 7.76
CA ASP A 62 19.99 12.51 8.81
C ASP A 62 20.82 13.78 9.08
N GLY A 63 21.96 13.94 8.39
CA GLY A 63 22.90 15.05 8.59
C GLY A 63 23.85 14.90 9.79
N ALA A 64 23.66 13.88 10.63
CA ALA A 64 24.47 13.55 11.80
C ALA A 64 25.27 12.23 11.63
N GLY A 65 25.30 11.69 10.41
CA GLY A 65 25.98 10.42 10.09
C GLY A 65 25.10 9.17 10.24
N GLY A 66 23.81 9.33 10.54
CA GLY A 66 22.81 8.29 10.59
C GLY A 66 21.85 8.30 9.39
N TRP A 67 20.77 7.53 9.53
CA TRP A 67 19.77 7.32 8.48
C TRP A 67 18.36 7.56 9.01
N LEU A 68 17.61 8.39 8.31
CA LEU A 68 16.16 8.44 8.38
C LEU A 68 15.62 7.33 7.49
N MET A 69 14.69 6.53 7.99
CA MET A 69 14.18 5.36 7.26
C MET A 69 12.65 5.33 7.24
N ARG A 70 12.03 5.00 6.12
CA ARG A 70 10.56 4.84 6.02
C ARG A 70 10.17 3.73 5.07
N ASP A 71 9.08 3.05 5.40
CA ASP A 71 8.49 2.06 4.52
C ASP A 71 7.64 2.74 3.44
N TYR A 72 7.88 2.36 2.18
CA TYR A 72 7.13 2.78 1.02
C TYR A 72 6.77 1.59 0.15
N THR A 73 5.63 1.68 -0.54
CA THR A 73 5.22 0.66 -1.51
C THR A 73 6.08 0.80 -2.79
N PRO A 74 6.73 -0.27 -3.28
CA PRO A 74 7.34 -0.27 -4.61
C PRO A 74 6.22 -0.28 -5.65
N ARG A 75 5.83 0.91 -6.17
CA ARG A 75 4.62 1.11 -6.98
C ARG A 75 4.66 0.33 -8.30
N SER A 76 5.80 0.32 -8.97
CA SER A 76 6.07 -0.50 -10.17
C SER A 76 7.58 -0.61 -10.38
N PHE A 77 8.03 -1.64 -11.10
CA PHE A 77 9.45 -1.85 -11.35
C PHE A 77 9.68 -2.50 -12.72
N ASP A 78 10.81 -2.18 -13.34
CA ASP A 78 11.29 -2.77 -14.59
C ASP A 78 12.70 -3.31 -14.33
N THR A 79 12.82 -4.64 -14.18
CA THR A 79 14.09 -5.30 -13.90
C THR A 79 15.03 -5.34 -15.10
N ALA A 80 14.54 -5.19 -16.34
CA ALA A 80 15.42 -5.09 -17.50
C ALA A 80 16.16 -3.73 -17.51
N ARG A 81 15.44 -2.67 -17.12
CA ARG A 81 15.96 -1.30 -17.03
C ARG A 81 16.59 -0.96 -15.68
N GLY A 82 16.41 -1.83 -14.68
CA GLY A 82 16.84 -1.57 -13.30
C GLY A 82 16.13 -0.35 -12.70
N GLU A 83 14.85 -0.15 -13.01
CA GLU A 83 14.05 0.99 -12.58
C GLU A 83 13.01 0.59 -11.55
N LEU A 84 12.79 1.45 -10.56
CA LEU A 84 11.77 1.31 -9.53
C LEU A 84 11.02 2.64 -9.38
N VAL A 85 9.70 2.59 -9.33
CA VAL A 85 8.84 3.74 -9.09
C VAL A 85 8.34 3.70 -7.65
N ILE A 86 8.43 4.83 -6.96
CA ILE A 86 7.84 5.06 -5.64
C ILE A 86 6.91 6.27 -5.74
N GLU A 87 5.70 6.15 -5.21
CA GLU A 87 4.77 7.27 -5.06
C GLU A 87 4.75 7.75 -3.61
N PHE A 88 4.93 9.05 -3.44
CA PHE A 88 4.97 9.74 -2.16
C PHE A 88 3.67 10.51 -1.95
N ALA A 89 2.87 10.08 -0.97
CA ALA A 89 1.77 10.91 -0.47
C ALA A 89 2.35 12.14 0.27
N LEU A 90 1.98 13.33 -0.17
CA LEU A 90 2.49 14.61 0.31
C LEU A 90 1.67 15.19 1.46
N HIS A 91 1.22 14.35 2.40
CA HIS A 91 0.50 14.82 3.57
C HIS A 91 1.46 15.33 4.66
N GLY A 92 1.18 16.52 5.19
CA GLY A 92 1.97 17.14 6.25
C GLY A 92 3.42 17.50 5.87
N SER A 93 4.23 17.72 6.91
CA SER A 93 5.68 17.90 6.82
C SER A 93 6.39 16.67 7.38
N GLY A 94 7.57 16.38 6.85
CA GLY A 94 8.36 15.24 7.28
C GLY A 94 9.48 14.94 6.28
N PRO A 95 10.59 14.33 6.70
CA PRO A 95 11.80 14.30 5.88
C PRO A 95 11.62 13.69 4.49
N PHE A 96 10.80 12.64 4.36
CA PHE A 96 10.55 12.00 3.07
C PHE A 96 9.55 12.78 2.21
N SER A 97 8.50 13.36 2.80
CA SER A 97 7.58 14.25 2.08
C SER A 97 8.31 15.52 1.60
N ASP A 98 9.17 16.10 2.43
CA ASP A 98 9.94 17.31 2.11
C ASP A 98 11.01 17.03 1.06
N TRP A 99 11.68 15.87 1.14
CA TRP A 99 12.58 15.38 0.09
C TRP A 99 11.82 15.16 -1.22
N ALA A 100 10.66 14.49 -1.18
CA ALA A 100 9.88 14.19 -2.38
C ALA A 100 9.37 15.46 -3.08
N ARG A 101 8.96 16.50 -2.32
CA ARG A 101 8.59 17.82 -2.87
C ARG A 101 9.74 18.45 -3.66
N GLN A 102 10.98 18.20 -3.25
CA GLN A 102 12.19 18.76 -3.84
C GLN A 102 12.91 17.76 -4.76
N ALA A 103 12.33 16.58 -5.01
CA ALA A 103 12.96 15.52 -5.78
C ALA A 103 13.29 15.99 -7.21
N GLN A 104 14.50 15.68 -7.66
CA GLN A 104 15.00 16.02 -9.01
C GLN A 104 15.88 14.89 -9.54
N PRO A 105 15.93 14.69 -10.88
CA PRO A 105 16.91 13.79 -11.48
C PRO A 105 18.34 14.06 -11.00
N GLY A 106 19.12 13.00 -10.80
CA GLY A 106 20.49 13.05 -10.28
C GLY A 106 20.61 12.96 -8.76
N GLN A 107 19.52 13.10 -8.00
CA GLN A 107 19.56 12.90 -6.54
C GLN A 107 19.64 11.42 -6.19
N THR A 108 20.26 11.11 -5.06
CA THR A 108 20.39 9.73 -4.56
C THR A 108 19.30 9.39 -3.54
N LEU A 109 18.82 8.16 -3.59
CA LEU A 109 17.92 7.56 -2.60
C LEU A 109 18.38 6.13 -2.33
N VAL A 110 18.48 5.73 -1.07
CA VAL A 110 18.79 4.34 -0.74
C VAL A 110 17.49 3.56 -0.59
N VAL A 111 17.41 2.40 -1.24
CA VAL A 111 16.27 1.48 -1.20
C VAL A 111 16.71 0.14 -0.63
N ALA A 112 16.13 -0.28 0.49
CA ALA A 112 16.38 -1.58 1.10
C ALA A 112 15.15 -2.49 1.04
N GLY A 113 15.34 -3.78 0.75
CA GLY A 113 14.27 -4.78 0.70
C GLY A 113 13.68 -5.01 -0.70
N PRO A 114 12.41 -5.47 -0.81
CA PRO A 114 11.51 -5.81 0.30
C PRO A 114 12.05 -7.01 1.12
N ARG A 115 11.65 -7.13 2.39
CA ARG A 115 12.09 -8.24 3.27
C ARG A 115 11.33 -9.55 3.03
N GLY A 116 10.17 -9.46 2.41
CA GLY A 116 9.30 -10.60 2.16
C GLY A 116 7.97 -10.14 1.59
N SER A 117 7.20 -11.11 1.12
CA SER A 117 5.90 -10.90 0.53
C SER A 117 4.83 -11.72 1.21
N MET A 118 3.62 -11.18 1.22
CA MET A 118 2.42 -11.89 1.64
C MET A 118 1.50 -12.04 0.45
N ILE A 119 1.65 -13.14 -0.28
CA ILE A 119 0.96 -13.36 -1.54
C ILE A 119 -0.51 -13.67 -1.23
N VAL A 120 -1.38 -12.76 -1.64
CA VAL A 120 -2.83 -12.89 -1.49
C VAL A 120 -3.41 -13.44 -2.78
N PRO A 121 -4.16 -14.57 -2.74
CA PRO A 121 -4.84 -15.13 -3.90
C PRO A 121 -5.68 -14.11 -4.66
N LEU A 122 -5.76 -14.26 -5.98
CA LEU A 122 -6.50 -13.36 -6.88
C LEU A 122 -7.94 -13.85 -7.15
N ASP A 123 -8.25 -15.06 -6.70
CA ASP A 123 -9.48 -15.83 -6.95
C ASP A 123 -10.40 -15.83 -5.71
N TYR A 124 -10.47 -14.69 -5.01
CA TYR A 124 -11.59 -14.42 -4.10
C TYR A 124 -12.78 -13.94 -4.93
N ASP A 125 -14.01 -14.27 -4.50
CA ASP A 125 -15.23 -13.86 -5.18
C ASP A 125 -15.40 -12.34 -5.19
N TRP A 126 -14.82 -11.65 -4.20
CA TRP A 126 -14.77 -10.20 -4.14
C TRP A 126 -13.60 -9.67 -3.31
N HIS A 127 -13.17 -8.44 -3.62
CA HIS A 127 -12.12 -7.71 -2.91
C HIS A 127 -12.64 -6.39 -2.38
N LEU A 128 -12.35 -6.06 -1.12
CA LEU A 128 -12.56 -4.73 -0.54
C LEU A 128 -11.21 -4.12 -0.15
N LEU A 129 -10.87 -2.98 -0.74
CA LEU A 129 -9.63 -2.24 -0.50
C LEU A 129 -9.96 -0.91 0.17
N VAL A 130 -9.54 -0.74 1.42
CA VAL A 130 -9.84 0.45 2.24
C VAL A 130 -8.53 1.14 2.59
N GLY A 131 -8.49 2.46 2.50
CA GLY A 131 -7.33 3.17 3.03
C GLY A 131 -7.37 4.67 2.86
N ASP A 132 -6.25 5.31 3.16
CA ASP A 132 -6.02 6.73 2.90
C ASP A 132 -5.00 6.94 1.77
N ASP A 133 -4.58 8.19 1.53
CA ASP A 133 -3.56 8.53 0.53
C ASP A 133 -2.27 7.68 0.66
N SER A 134 -1.85 7.32 1.88
CA SER A 134 -0.64 6.52 2.09
C SER A 134 -0.77 5.08 1.58
N ALA A 135 -2.00 4.57 1.51
CA ALA A 135 -2.32 3.22 1.04
C ALA A 135 -2.56 3.16 -0.48
N TRP A 136 -2.80 4.31 -1.12
CA TRP A 136 -3.15 4.39 -2.53
C TRP A 136 -2.17 3.67 -3.47
N PRO A 137 -0.83 3.75 -3.29
CA PRO A 137 0.10 3.02 -4.15
C PRO A 137 -0.07 1.50 -4.11
N ALA A 138 -0.38 0.92 -2.95
CA ALA A 138 -0.66 -0.51 -2.81
C ALA A 138 -2.03 -0.88 -3.39
N ILE A 139 -3.05 -0.03 -3.19
CA ILE A 139 -4.38 -0.23 -3.80
C ILE A 139 -4.26 -0.26 -5.32
N GLN A 140 -3.54 0.68 -5.91
CA GLN A 140 -3.32 0.70 -7.37
C GLN A 140 -2.65 -0.58 -7.87
N ARG A 141 -1.58 -1.03 -7.21
CA ARG A 141 -0.93 -2.31 -7.56
C ARG A 141 -1.91 -3.48 -7.51
N ARG A 142 -2.74 -3.54 -6.47
CA ARG A 142 -3.73 -4.61 -6.36
C ARG A 142 -4.73 -4.57 -7.50
N LEU A 143 -5.24 -3.39 -7.86
CA LEU A 143 -6.18 -3.23 -8.97
C LEU A 143 -5.58 -3.66 -10.31
N GLU A 144 -4.29 -3.41 -10.53
CA GLU A 144 -3.57 -3.81 -11.75
C GLU A 144 -3.27 -5.33 -11.81
N GLU A 145 -3.13 -5.98 -10.65
CA GLU A 145 -2.90 -7.43 -10.52
C GLU A 145 -4.18 -8.26 -10.64
N LEU A 146 -5.34 -7.68 -10.32
CA LEU A 146 -6.61 -8.40 -10.31
C LEU A 146 -7.06 -8.82 -11.73
N PRO A 147 -7.73 -9.98 -11.87
CA PRO A 147 -8.39 -10.39 -13.11
C PRO A 147 -9.34 -9.31 -13.63
N ALA A 148 -9.48 -9.21 -14.96
CA ALA A 148 -10.29 -8.18 -15.60
C ALA A 148 -11.78 -8.25 -15.21
N ASP A 149 -12.26 -9.43 -14.83
CA ASP A 149 -13.63 -9.72 -14.40
C ASP A 149 -13.79 -9.76 -12.86
N ALA A 150 -12.73 -9.50 -12.09
CA ALA A 150 -12.80 -9.49 -10.64
C ALA A 150 -13.77 -8.43 -10.13
N ARG A 151 -14.49 -8.76 -9.05
CA ARG A 151 -15.29 -7.79 -8.30
C ARG A 151 -14.41 -7.12 -7.24
N ALA A 152 -14.15 -5.83 -7.42
CA ALA A 152 -13.33 -5.05 -6.49
C ALA A 152 -14.09 -3.80 -6.03
N GLU A 153 -13.99 -3.46 -4.76
CA GLU A 153 -14.54 -2.24 -4.20
C GLU A 153 -13.43 -1.48 -3.46
N VAL A 154 -13.29 -0.19 -3.74
CA VAL A 154 -12.33 0.71 -3.10
C VAL A 154 -13.07 1.75 -2.27
N LEU A 155 -12.66 1.91 -1.02
CA LEU A 155 -13.08 2.97 -0.13
C LEU A 155 -11.85 3.79 0.30
N LEU A 156 -11.70 4.98 -0.29
CA LEU A 156 -10.49 5.80 -0.13
C LEU A 156 -10.78 7.10 0.62
N LEU A 157 -10.10 7.31 1.74
CA LEU A 157 -10.01 8.59 2.43
C LEU A 157 -8.93 9.44 1.76
N CYS A 158 -9.34 10.38 0.91
CA CYS A 158 -8.40 11.31 0.28
C CYS A 158 -9.02 12.69 0.05
N ALA A 159 -8.25 13.72 0.37
CA ALA A 159 -8.68 15.11 0.22
C ALA A 159 -8.85 15.49 -1.26
N GLU A 160 -7.93 15.04 -2.11
CA GLU A 160 -7.91 15.34 -3.53
C GLU A 160 -8.32 14.14 -4.39
N PRO A 161 -8.88 14.37 -5.59
CA PRO A 161 -9.12 13.29 -6.54
C PRO A 161 -7.83 12.56 -6.92
N VAL A 162 -7.91 11.23 -6.92
CA VAL A 162 -6.85 10.37 -7.46
C VAL A 162 -7.20 9.92 -8.87
N THR A 163 -6.17 9.68 -9.68
CA THR A 163 -6.34 9.08 -11.00
C THR A 163 -6.28 7.56 -10.87
N LEU A 164 -7.28 6.86 -11.41
CA LEU A 164 -7.28 5.40 -11.44
C LEU A 164 -6.15 4.87 -12.35
N PRO A 165 -5.55 3.71 -12.03
CA PRO A 165 -4.56 3.10 -12.89
C PRO A 165 -5.16 2.71 -14.24
N GLN A 166 -4.30 2.53 -15.25
CA GLN A 166 -4.74 2.21 -16.61
C GLN A 166 -5.49 0.87 -16.69
N ARG A 167 -5.11 -0.09 -15.83
CA ARG A 167 -5.76 -1.40 -15.73
C ARG A 167 -6.49 -1.49 -14.40
N VAL A 168 -7.80 -1.69 -14.50
CA VAL A 168 -8.68 -1.97 -13.36
C VAL A 168 -9.67 -3.07 -13.77
N PRO A 169 -10.22 -3.84 -12.82
CA PRO A 169 -11.29 -4.78 -13.11
C PRO A 169 -12.56 -4.05 -13.59
N ALA A 170 -13.31 -4.67 -14.51
CA ALA A 170 -14.58 -4.13 -15.00
C ALA A 170 -15.63 -3.99 -13.88
N GLY A 171 -15.54 -4.85 -12.86
CA GLY A 171 -16.41 -4.82 -11.68
C GLY A 171 -15.96 -3.84 -10.58
N LEU A 172 -15.09 -2.86 -10.88
CA LEU A 172 -14.59 -1.91 -9.89
C LEU A 172 -15.68 -0.93 -9.44
N GLY A 173 -16.02 -0.97 -8.15
CA GLY A 173 -16.66 0.13 -7.43
C GLY A 173 -15.61 1.01 -6.75
N PHE A 174 -15.69 2.33 -6.89
CA PHE A 174 -14.76 3.26 -6.24
C PHE A 174 -15.53 4.35 -5.49
N SER A 175 -15.21 4.56 -4.21
CA SER A 175 -15.85 5.56 -3.36
C SER A 175 -14.80 6.34 -2.58
N ARG A 176 -14.87 7.67 -2.66
CA ARG A 176 -14.10 8.58 -1.81
C ARG A 176 -14.91 9.00 -0.60
N VAL A 177 -14.23 9.16 0.53
CA VAL A 177 -14.79 9.68 1.79
C VAL A 177 -13.98 10.86 2.28
N SER A 178 -14.65 11.78 2.99
CA SER A 178 -14.10 13.07 3.42
C SER A 178 -13.23 12.97 4.66
N ASP A 179 -13.51 12.00 5.53
CA ASP A 179 -12.90 11.86 6.86
C ASP A 179 -13.00 10.42 7.36
N GLY A 180 -12.36 10.16 8.51
CA GLY A 180 -12.32 8.84 9.13
C GLY A 180 -13.68 8.32 9.59
N ASP A 181 -14.58 9.20 10.05
CA ASP A 181 -15.91 8.79 10.51
C ASP A 181 -16.77 8.34 9.34
N ALA A 182 -16.72 9.08 8.22
CA ALA A 182 -17.35 8.70 6.96
C ALA A 182 -16.79 7.37 6.43
N LEU A 183 -15.48 7.13 6.54
CA LEU A 183 -14.86 5.86 6.16
C LEU A 183 -15.40 4.70 7.01
N LEU A 184 -15.39 4.84 8.34
CA LEU A 184 -15.88 3.80 9.24
C LEU A 184 -17.37 3.54 9.04
N GLN A 185 -18.16 4.59 8.82
CA GLN A 185 -19.59 4.45 8.58
C GLN A 185 -19.89 3.76 7.25
N ALA A 186 -19.15 4.12 6.18
CA ALA A 186 -19.28 3.45 4.88
C ALA A 186 -18.83 1.98 4.95
N LEU A 187 -17.84 1.65 5.77
CA LEU A 187 -17.42 0.27 6.02
C LEU A 187 -18.48 -0.51 6.81
N ARG A 188 -19.07 0.09 7.84
CA ARG A 188 -20.11 -0.51 8.69
C ARG A 188 -21.33 -0.93 7.88
N THR A 189 -21.88 -0.01 7.09
CA THR A 189 -23.17 -0.17 6.40
C THR A 189 -23.07 -0.98 5.10
N ARG A 190 -21.85 -1.26 4.62
CA ARG A 190 -21.64 -1.99 3.36
C ARG A 190 -22.17 -3.43 3.44
N PRO A 191 -23.05 -3.89 2.54
CA PRO A 191 -23.42 -5.30 2.50
C PRO A 191 -22.25 -6.13 1.97
N TRP A 192 -22.06 -7.34 2.52
CA TRP A 192 -21.11 -8.30 1.94
C TRP A 192 -21.71 -8.96 0.72
N PRO A 193 -21.00 -8.97 -0.42
CA PRO A 193 -21.36 -9.84 -1.52
C PRO A 193 -21.36 -11.30 -1.08
N ALA A 194 -22.10 -12.15 -1.80
CA ALA A 194 -21.99 -13.59 -1.62
C ALA A 194 -20.58 -14.08 -2.01
N GLY A 195 -20.15 -15.19 -1.41
CA GLY A 195 -18.84 -15.80 -1.68
C GLY A 195 -17.74 -15.41 -0.69
N GLU A 196 -16.54 -15.96 -0.90
CA GLU A 196 -15.33 -15.65 -0.13
C GLU A 196 -14.78 -14.28 -0.54
N GLY A 197 -14.72 -13.36 0.41
CA GLY A 197 -14.14 -12.04 0.21
C GLY A 197 -12.80 -11.83 0.88
N PHE A 198 -11.95 -11.04 0.25
CA PHE A 198 -10.74 -10.53 0.87
C PHE A 198 -10.85 -9.04 1.20
N VAL A 199 -10.60 -8.68 2.46
CA VAL A 199 -10.59 -7.28 2.92
C VAL A 199 -9.15 -6.84 3.23
N TRP A 200 -8.72 -5.75 2.61
CA TRP A 200 -7.44 -5.12 2.89
C TRP A 200 -7.66 -3.68 3.36
N CYS A 201 -7.06 -3.32 4.48
CA CYS A 201 -7.10 -1.98 5.06
C CYS A 201 -5.69 -1.48 5.33
N ALA A 202 -5.36 -0.26 4.89
CA ALA A 202 -4.14 0.42 5.34
C ALA A 202 -4.31 1.94 5.46
N GLY A 203 -3.60 2.55 6.40
CA GLY A 203 -3.65 3.99 6.63
C GLY A 203 -3.27 4.39 8.05
N GLU A 204 -3.84 5.48 8.55
CA GLU A 204 -3.57 6.01 9.91
C GLU A 204 -3.92 4.99 11.02
N ALA A 205 -3.05 4.91 12.03
CA ALA A 205 -3.09 3.90 13.07
C ALA A 205 -4.40 3.78 13.85
N ARG A 206 -4.95 4.90 14.33
CA ARG A 206 -6.22 4.88 15.09
C ARG A 206 -7.38 4.48 14.19
N LEU A 207 -7.43 5.03 12.98
CA LEU A 207 -8.47 4.69 12.01
C LEU A 207 -8.43 3.21 11.61
N MET A 208 -7.24 2.66 11.38
CA MET A 208 -7.07 1.24 11.03
C MET A 208 -7.39 0.31 12.21
N THR A 209 -7.08 0.71 13.44
CA THR A 209 -7.51 -0.02 14.64
C THR A 209 -9.04 -0.09 14.73
N ALA A 210 -9.72 1.04 14.55
CA ALA A 210 -11.18 1.08 14.56
C ALA A 210 -11.80 0.27 13.41
N ALA A 211 -11.23 0.36 12.19
CA ALA A 211 -11.69 -0.44 11.05
C ALA A 211 -11.56 -1.95 11.33
N ARG A 212 -10.47 -2.38 11.96
CA ARG A 212 -10.26 -3.78 12.34
C ARG A 212 -11.27 -4.26 13.38
N GLU A 213 -11.52 -3.48 14.42
CA GLU A 213 -12.51 -3.81 15.46
C GLU A 213 -13.91 -3.96 14.86
N LEU A 214 -14.29 -3.04 13.96
CA LEU A 214 -15.53 -3.11 13.21
C LEU A 214 -15.61 -4.38 12.34
N LEU A 215 -14.55 -4.69 11.59
CA LEU A 215 -14.51 -5.88 10.72
C LEU A 215 -14.66 -7.18 11.52
N LEU A 216 -14.01 -7.29 12.67
CA LEU A 216 -14.06 -8.48 13.52
C LEU A 216 -15.35 -8.61 14.32
N GLY A 217 -15.77 -7.52 14.96
CA GLY A 217 -16.88 -7.52 15.91
C GLY A 217 -18.23 -7.40 15.22
N GLU A 218 -18.40 -6.35 14.42
CA GLU A 218 -19.68 -6.02 13.78
C GLU A 218 -19.89 -6.83 12.50
N LYS A 219 -18.88 -6.85 11.61
CA LYS A 219 -18.98 -7.52 10.30
C LYS A 219 -18.66 -9.01 10.37
N ARG A 220 -18.04 -9.47 11.46
CA ARG A 220 -17.60 -10.86 11.67
C ARG A 220 -16.81 -11.41 10.48
N HIS A 221 -16.00 -10.57 9.84
CA HIS A 221 -15.19 -10.97 8.69
C HIS A 221 -14.06 -11.90 9.13
N PRO A 222 -13.77 -12.99 8.39
CA PRO A 222 -12.74 -13.96 8.77
C PRO A 222 -11.34 -13.33 8.87
N LYS A 223 -10.61 -13.65 9.94
CA LYS A 223 -9.26 -13.10 10.19
C LYS A 223 -8.26 -13.53 9.12
N GLU A 224 -8.46 -14.72 8.57
CA GLU A 224 -7.63 -15.37 7.57
C GLU A 224 -7.82 -14.76 6.18
N ALA A 225 -8.97 -14.11 5.95
CA ALA A 225 -9.34 -13.46 4.70
C ALA A 225 -9.29 -11.93 4.80
N MET A 226 -8.46 -11.40 5.70
CA MET A 226 -8.19 -9.97 5.74
C MET A 226 -6.78 -9.59 6.18
N LYS A 227 -6.39 -8.36 5.83
CA LYS A 227 -5.22 -7.67 6.39
C LYS A 227 -5.61 -6.25 6.77
N VAL A 228 -5.26 -5.85 7.99
CA VAL A 228 -5.31 -4.44 8.42
C VAL A 228 -3.91 -4.03 8.87
N ALA A 229 -3.37 -2.97 8.28
CA ALA A 229 -2.03 -2.47 8.55
C ALA A 229 -2.06 -0.97 8.85
N ALA A 230 -1.34 -0.55 9.88
CA ALA A 230 -1.19 0.86 10.19
C ALA A 230 0.11 1.38 9.56
N TYR A 231 -0.03 2.34 8.63
CA TYR A 231 1.07 2.86 7.80
C TYR A 231 1.70 4.12 8.37
N TRP A 232 0.97 4.86 9.19
CA TRP A 232 1.48 6.07 9.82
C TRP A 232 0.68 6.41 11.08
N LYS A 233 1.23 7.27 11.92
CA LYS A 233 0.60 7.82 13.12
C LYS A 233 1.03 9.28 13.28
N PRO A 234 0.12 10.21 13.61
CA PRO A 234 0.49 11.59 13.85
C PRO A 234 1.61 11.72 14.90
N GLY A 235 2.67 12.47 14.58
CA GLY A 235 3.81 12.73 15.46
C GLY A 235 4.82 11.58 15.60
N ALA A 236 4.61 10.44 14.93
CA ALA A 236 5.59 9.36 14.88
C ALA A 236 6.47 9.50 13.64
N ALA A 237 7.78 9.36 13.83
CA ALA A 237 8.73 9.36 12.73
C ALA A 237 8.57 8.04 11.95
N ASP A 238 9.01 6.89 12.45
CA ASP A 238 9.00 5.60 11.73
C ASP A 238 7.90 4.68 12.28
N PHE A 239 6.73 4.63 11.63
CA PHE A 239 5.59 3.86 12.12
C PHE A 239 5.02 2.95 11.03
N HIS A 240 5.23 1.65 11.17
CA HIS A 240 4.49 0.62 10.45
C HIS A 240 4.17 -0.50 11.43
N GLU A 241 2.88 -0.80 11.61
CA GLU A 241 2.45 -1.84 12.54
C GLU A 241 1.39 -2.73 11.89
N ARG A 242 1.63 -4.04 11.95
CA ARG A 242 0.56 -4.99 11.65
C ARG A 242 -0.23 -5.23 12.92
N LEU A 243 -1.53 -4.96 12.85
CA LEU A 243 -2.44 -5.21 13.96
C LEU A 243 -2.77 -6.73 13.99
N GLU A 244 -1.89 -7.51 14.60
CA GLU A 244 -2.08 -8.95 14.84
C GLU A 244 -2.70 -9.18 16.23
N GLY A 245 -3.85 -9.89 16.27
CA GLY A 245 -4.67 -10.16 17.46
C GLY A 245 -5.95 -10.95 17.15
#